data_AF-A0A957UNB3-F1
#
_entry.id   AF-A0A957UNB3-F1
#
_cell.length_a   1.000
_cell.length_b   1.000
_cell.length_c   1.000
_cell.angle_alpha   90.00
_cell.angle_beta   90.00
_cell.angle_gamma   90.00
#
_symmetry.space_group_name_H-M   'P 1'
#
loop_
_entity.id
_entity.type
_entity.pdbx_description
1 polymer ?
#
loop_
_entity_poly.entity_id
_entity_poly.type
_entity_poly.pdbx_seq_one_letter_code
_entity_poly.pdbx_strand_id
1 'polypeptide(L)' 'AGYKQRRAEQLTQLALRIADQVVESGRSASLEPMPSNERRIIHMALRDHAYVYTQSSGEGDRRKVHIVPKD' A
#
# COMPACT_ATOMS: atom_id res chain seq x y z
N ALA A 1 8.61 2.95 22.30
CA ALA A 1 9.17 2.57 20.98
C ALA A 1 8.35 1.51 20.22
N GLY A 2 7.61 0.60 20.87
CA GLY A 2 6.98 -0.54 20.18
C GLY A 2 5.71 -0.28 19.36
N TYR A 3 4.99 0.84 19.51
CA TYR A 3 3.75 1.08 18.74
C TYR A 3 4.03 1.39 17.26
N LYS A 4 4.99 2.28 16.98
CA LYS A 4 5.33 2.66 15.59
C LYS A 4 5.84 1.49 14.78
N GLN A 5 6.67 0.63 15.39
CA GLN A 5 7.19 -0.58 14.74
C GLN A 5 6.07 -1.57 14.43
N ARG A 6 5.23 -1.91 15.43
CA ARG A 6 4.07 -2.80 15.22
C ARG A 6 3.12 -2.28 14.15
N ARG A 7 2.88 -0.97 14.13
CA ARG A 7 2.05 -0.34 13.09
C ARG A 7 2.68 -0.47 11.70
N ALA A 8 3.99 -0.27 11.58
CA ALA A 8 4.69 -0.42 10.30
C ALA A 8 4.66 -1.87 9.79
N GLU A 9 4.85 -2.84 10.68
CA GLU A 9 4.72 -4.27 10.36
C GLU A 9 3.29 -4.59 9.89
N GLN A 10 2.26 -4.11 10.58
CA GLN A 10 0.86 -4.28 10.17
C GLN A 10 0.56 -3.70 8.79
N LEU A 11 1.06 -2.49 8.50
CA LEU A 11 0.88 -1.85 7.20
C LEU A 11 1.60 -2.61 6.08
N THR A 12 2.79 -3.14 6.37
CA THR A 12 3.54 -3.98 5.43
C THR A 12 2.77 -5.25 5.11
N GLN A 13 2.26 -5.96 6.13
CA GLN A 13 1.46 -7.17 5.95
C GLN A 13 0.13 -6.90 5.23
N LEU A 14 -0.50 -5.75 5.52
CA LEU A 14 -1.68 -5.31 4.78
C LEU A 14 -1.36 -5.09 3.30
N ALA A 15 -0.27 -4.38 3.00
CA ALA A 15 0.14 -4.09 1.62
C ALA A 15 0.36 -5.37 0.81
N LEU A 16 1.08 -6.34 1.37
CA LEU A 16 1.34 -7.63 0.72
C LEU A 16 0.04 -8.41 0.45
N ARG A 17 -0.84 -8.52 1.45
CA ARG A 17 -2.13 -9.22 1.29
C ARG A 17 -2.99 -8.61 0.19
N ILE A 18 -3.06 -7.28 0.12
CA ILE A 18 -3.82 -6.60 -0.92
C ILE A 18 -3.14 -6.75 -2.28
N ALA A 19 -1.81 -6.75 -2.34
CA ALA A 19 -1.09 -7.03 -3.58
C ALA A 19 -1.45 -8.41 -4.14
N ASP A 20 -1.47 -9.45 -3.31
CA ASP A 20 -1.88 -10.81 -3.72
C ASP A 20 -3.29 -10.80 -4.31
N GLN A 21 -4.25 -10.14 -3.66
CA GLN A 21 -5.63 -10.01 -4.16
C GLN A 21 -5.71 -9.26 -5.49
N VAL A 22 -4.89 -8.21 -5.67
CA VAL A 22 -4.83 -7.43 -6.91
C VAL A 22 -4.25 -8.29 -8.04
N VAL A 23 -3.23 -9.10 -7.77
CA VAL A 23 -2.64 -10.04 -8.74
C VAL A 23 -3.67 -11.09 -9.14
N GLU A 24 -4.35 -11.71 -8.18
CA GLU A 24 -5.36 -12.75 -8.44
C GLU A 24 -6.57 -12.21 -9.22
N SER A 25 -7.04 -11.01 -8.86
CA SER A 25 -8.24 -10.43 -9.46
C SER A 25 -7.98 -9.65 -10.76
N GLY A 26 -6.74 -9.22 -10.99
CA GLY A 26 -6.40 -8.27 -12.05
C GLY A 26 -7.03 -6.89 -11.87
N ARG A 27 -7.58 -6.58 -10.69
CA ARG A 27 -8.28 -5.31 -10.41
C ARG A 27 -7.50 -4.49 -9.39
N SER A 28 -7.39 -3.20 -9.64
CA SER A 28 -6.75 -2.27 -8.70
C SER A 28 -7.52 -2.18 -7.38
N ALA A 29 -6.79 -2.01 -6.27
CA ALA A 29 -7.36 -1.80 -4.95
C ALA A 29 -6.96 -0.42 -4.39
N SER A 30 -7.91 0.27 -3.77
CA SER A 30 -7.66 1.52 -3.03
C SER A 30 -7.59 1.22 -1.54
N LEU A 31 -6.56 1.76 -0.87
CA LEU A 31 -6.49 1.74 0.58
C LEU A 31 -7.17 2.99 1.18
N GLU A 32 -7.49 2.90 2.47
CA GLU A 32 -7.98 4.05 3.22
C GLU A 32 -6.95 5.19 3.23
N PRO A 33 -7.38 6.47 3.27
CA PRO A 33 -6.48 7.59 3.45
C PRO A 33 -5.66 7.44 4.74
N MET A 34 -4.38 7.78 4.68
CA MET A 34 -3.46 7.63 5.80
C MET A 34 -2.33 8.65 5.74
N PRO A 35 -1.62 8.94 6.85
CA PRO A 35 -0.56 9.94 6.88
C PRO A 35 0.63 9.59 5.98
N SER A 36 1.44 10.59 5.63
CA SER A 36 2.54 10.46 4.65
C SER A 36 3.56 9.36 4.99
N ASN A 37 3.88 9.19 6.28
CA ASN A 37 4.78 8.14 6.75
C ASN A 37 4.19 6.73 6.56
N GLU A 38 2.89 6.54 6.77
CA GLU A 38 2.20 5.26 6.55
C GLU A 38 2.12 4.92 5.06
N ARG A 39 1.80 5.91 4.20
CA ARG A 39 1.84 5.72 2.75
C ARG A 39 3.22 5.30 2.26
N ARG A 40 4.29 5.93 2.80
CA ARG A 40 5.67 5.56 2.48
C ARG A 40 5.97 4.11 2.81
N ILE A 41 5.46 3.58 3.92
CA ILE A 41 5.67 2.17 4.29
C ILE A 41 5.08 1.25 3.22
N ILE A 42 3.85 1.51 2.75
CA ILE A 42 3.22 0.72 1.69
C ILE A 42 3.99 0.82 0.37
N HIS A 43 4.36 2.04 -0.03
CA HIS A 43 5.16 2.25 -1.23
C HIS A 43 6.49 1.51 -1.20
N MET A 44 7.17 1.47 -0.05
CA MET A 44 8.43 0.74 0.12
C MET A 44 8.22 -0.77 0.19
N ALA A 45 7.16 -1.24 0.86
CA ALA A 45 6.84 -2.66 0.95
C ALA A 45 6.60 -3.31 -0.42
N LEU A 46 6.04 -2.56 -1.37
CA LEU A 46 5.71 -3.04 -2.72
C LEU A 46 6.61 -2.49 -3.83
N ARG A 47 7.70 -1.78 -3.48
CA ARG A 47 8.57 -1.09 -4.45
C ARG A 47 9.10 -2.03 -5.54
N ASP A 48 9.59 -3.19 -5.11
CA ASP A 48 10.25 -4.17 -5.98
C ASP A 48 9.34 -5.38 -6.28
N HIS A 49 8.03 -5.27 -6.01
CA HIS A 49 7.10 -6.35 -6.26
C HIS A 49 6.98 -6.63 -7.76
N ALA A 50 7.06 -7.90 -8.17
CA ALA A 50 7.12 -8.28 -9.58
C ALA A 50 5.84 -7.92 -10.37
N TYR A 51 4.67 -8.06 -9.73
CA TYR A 51 3.37 -8.04 -10.41
C TYR A 51 2.48 -6.84 -10.12
N VAL A 52 2.86 -5.95 -9.19
CA VAL A 52 2.07 -4.76 -8.86
C VAL A 52 2.96 -3.54 -8.69
N TYR A 53 2.36 -2.36 -8.82
CA TYR A 53 2.97 -1.10 -8.42
C TYR A 53 1.99 -0.29 -7.57
N THR A 54 2.49 0.81 -6.99
CA THR A 54 1.70 1.66 -6.11
C THR A 54 1.67 3.10 -6.60
N GLN A 55 0.51 3.75 -6.47
CA GLN A 55 0.35 5.17 -6.79
C GLN A 55 -0.46 5.87 -5.71
N SER A 56 -0.11 7.11 -5.37
CA SER A 56 -0.88 7.92 -4.42
C SER A 56 -1.81 8.88 -5.18
N SER A 57 -3.08 8.98 -4.79
CA SER A 57 -4.01 9.99 -5.31
C SER A 57 -4.79 10.69 -4.20
N GLY A 58 -5.36 11.86 -4.51
CA GLY A 58 -6.01 12.75 -3.55
C GLY A 58 -5.05 13.73 -2.87
N GLU A 59 -5.61 14.60 -2.02
CA GLU A 59 -4.91 15.72 -1.41
C GLU A 59 -5.11 15.75 0.11
N GLY A 60 -4.10 16.28 0.82
CA GLY A 60 -4.12 16.39 2.28
C GLY A 60 -4.47 15.08 2.97
N ASP A 61 -5.46 15.13 3.85
CA ASP A 61 -5.95 13.99 4.63
C ASP A 61 -6.77 12.99 3.81
N ARG A 62 -7.19 13.35 2.58
CA ARG A 62 -7.89 12.45 1.66
C ARG A 62 -6.92 11.68 0.76
N ARG A 63 -5.61 11.91 0.90
CA ARG A 63 -4.60 11.28 0.04
C ARG A 63 -4.40 9.82 0.46
N LYS A 64 -4.57 8.92 -0.50
CA LYS A 64 -4.57 7.47 -0.35
C LYS A 64 -3.68 6.78 -1.37
N VAL A 65 -3.32 5.52 -1.09
CA VAL A 65 -2.52 4.67 -1.96
C VAL A 65 -3.42 3.70 -2.71
N HIS A 66 -3.13 3.52 -4.00
CA HIS A 66 -3.71 2.48 -4.85
C HIS A 66 -2.62 1.46 -5.16
N ILE A 67 -3.00 0.18 -5.11
CA ILE A 67 -2.19 -0.94 -5.56
C ILE A 67 -2.77 -1.39 -6.89
N VAL A 68 -1.94 -1.39 -7.93
CA VAL A 68 -2.36 -1.56 -9.33
C VAL A 68 -1.58 -2.74 -9.93
N PRO A 69 -2.22 -3.67 -10.66
CA PRO A 69 -1.51 -4.73 -11.37
C PRO A 69 -0.55 -4.13 -12.39
N LYS A 70 0.60 -4.77 -12.58
CA LYS A 70 1.47 -4.51 -13.73
C LYS A 70 0.93 -5.28 -14.94
N ASP A 71 1.03 -4.67 -16.10
CA ASP A 71 0.76 -5.30 -17.40
C ASP A 71 1.81 -6.37 -17.74
#